data_AF-A0A6P4AW30-F1
#
_entry.id   AF-A0A6P4AW30-F1
#
_cell.length_a   1.000
_cell.length_b   1.000
_cell.length_c   1.000
_cell.angle_alpha   90.00
_cell.angle_beta   90.00
_cell.angle_gamma   90.00
#
_symmetry.space_group_name_H-M   'P 1'
#
loop_
_entity.id
_entity.type
_entity.pdbx_description
1 polymer ?
#
loop_
_entity_poly.entity_id
_entity_poly.type
_entity_poly.pdbx_seq_one_letter_code
_entity_poly.pdbx_strand_id
1 'polypeptide(L)'
;MNGHLTLAIQEKIKEYGQDILTSSQATKGIGNEWKAAVSNLGRLSKNGFEKLMKKNKLDALVTAGEIVSSVLATGGFPGIIVPAGYEDGVPIGICFGGLRGAEPKLIEIAYAFEQATKIRNPPPLNF
;
A
#
# COMPACT_ATOMS: atom_id res chain seq x y z
N MET A 1 -21.15 27.93 -22.64
CA MET A 1 -20.77 26.57 -23.09
C MET A 1 -19.26 26.34 -23.19
N ASN A 2 -18.39 27.37 -23.12
CA ASN A 2 -16.95 27.19 -23.37
C ASN A 2 -16.13 26.69 -22.17
N GLY A 3 -16.62 26.79 -20.93
CA GLY A 3 -15.85 26.40 -19.73
C GLY A 3 -15.66 24.88 -19.55
N HIS A 4 -16.64 24.07 -19.96
CA HIS A 4 -16.56 22.61 -19.85
C HIS A 4 -15.51 21.98 -20.78
N LEU A 5 -15.31 22.56 -21.97
CA LEU A 5 -14.28 22.12 -22.91
C LEU A 5 -12.87 22.46 -22.41
N THR A 6 -12.69 23.62 -21.77
CA THR A 6 -11.39 24.05 -21.24
C THR A 6 -10.93 23.18 -20.07
N LEU A 7 -11.84 22.79 -19.17
CA LEU A 7 -11.55 21.88 -18.06
C LEU A 7 -11.19 20.47 -18.55
N ALA A 8 -11.96 19.92 -19.49
CA ALA A 8 -11.70 18.58 -20.02
C ALA A 8 -10.34 18.47 -20.75
N ILE A 9 -9.87 19.58 -21.36
CA ILE A 9 -8.54 19.67 -21.97
C ILE A 9 -7.45 19.73 -20.89
N GLN A 10 -7.65 20.55 -19.85
CA GLN A 10 -6.70 20.68 -18.74
C GLN A 10 -6.55 19.35 -17.96
N GLU A 11 -7.65 18.62 -17.78
CA GLU A 11 -7.70 17.32 -17.10
C GLU A 11 -7.30 16.14 -17.99
N LYS A 12 -7.02 16.38 -19.28
CA LYS A 12 -6.62 15.35 -20.25
C LYS A 12 -7.57 14.15 -20.31
N ILE A 13 -8.88 14.39 -20.23
CA ILE A 13 -9.90 13.31 -20.14
C ILE A 13 -9.84 12.35 -21.35
N LYS A 14 -9.42 12.82 -22.54
CA LYS A 14 -9.24 11.94 -23.71
C LYS A 14 -8.11 10.92 -23.56
N GLU A 15 -7.10 11.22 -22.73
CA GLU A 15 -5.92 10.37 -22.52
C GLU A 15 -6.13 9.40 -21.34
N TYR A 16 -6.72 9.87 -20.24
CA TYR A 16 -6.83 9.10 -18.99
C TYR A 16 -8.25 8.70 -18.57
N GLY A 17 -9.30 9.28 -19.18
CA GLY A 17 -10.70 9.00 -18.82
C GLY A 17 -11.11 9.47 -17.42
N GLN A 18 -12.32 9.09 -16.99
CA GLN A 18 -12.87 9.43 -15.65
C GLN A 18 -13.79 8.34 -15.07
N ASP A 19 -13.57 7.08 -15.47
CA ASP A 19 -14.51 5.99 -15.21
C ASP A 19 -14.65 5.68 -13.72
N ILE A 20 -13.56 5.75 -12.96
CA ILE A 20 -13.57 5.55 -11.50
C ILE A 20 -14.40 6.64 -10.81
N LEU A 21 -14.24 7.91 -11.21
CA LEU A 21 -14.99 9.04 -10.64
C LEU A 21 -16.48 8.93 -10.97
N THR A 22 -16.80 8.63 -12.23
CA THR A 22 -18.18 8.43 -12.68
C THR A 22 -18.84 7.24 -11.97
N SER A 23 -18.11 6.12 -11.85
CA SER A 23 -18.60 4.93 -11.14
C SER A 23 -18.82 5.21 -9.65
N SER A 24 -17.90 5.94 -9.00
CA SER A 24 -18.04 6.37 -7.60
C SER A 24 -19.28 7.25 -7.40
N GLN A 25 -19.51 8.22 -8.30
CA GLN A 25 -20.67 9.12 -8.26
C GLN A 25 -21.99 8.36 -8.48
N ALA A 26 -21.97 7.28 -9.26
CA ALA A 26 -23.14 6.44 -9.51
C ALA A 26 -23.50 5.48 -8.36
N THR A 27 -22.65 5.38 -7.33
CA THR A 27 -22.95 4.53 -6.16
C THR A 27 -24.12 5.07 -5.35
N LYS A 28 -24.78 4.19 -4.59
CA LYS A 28 -25.86 4.57 -3.65
C LYS A 28 -25.33 5.10 -2.31
N GLY A 29 -24.02 5.36 -2.20
CA GLY A 29 -23.36 5.77 -0.97
C GLY A 29 -23.35 4.70 0.12
N ILE A 30 -23.44 5.14 1.38
CA ILE A 30 -23.36 4.27 2.56
C ILE A 30 -24.68 3.52 2.75
N GLY A 31 -24.73 2.27 2.29
CA GLY A 31 -25.90 1.38 2.38
C GLY A 31 -25.55 -0.04 2.83
N ASN A 32 -26.49 -0.98 2.64
CA ASN A 32 -26.31 -2.38 3.04
C ASN A 32 -25.15 -3.08 2.29
N GLU A 33 -24.99 -2.79 1.00
CA GLU A 33 -23.87 -3.31 0.20
C GLU A 33 -22.52 -2.83 0.74
N TRP A 34 -22.40 -1.53 1.04
CA TRP A 34 -21.20 -0.97 1.65
C TRP A 34 -20.90 -1.59 3.02
N LYS A 35 -21.93 -1.73 3.88
CA LYS A 35 -21.77 -2.36 5.20
C LYS A 35 -21.33 -3.82 5.09
N ALA A 36 -21.89 -4.56 4.13
CA ALA A 36 -21.50 -5.94 3.86
C ALA A 36 -20.04 -6.03 3.37
N ALA A 37 -19.64 -5.13 2.47
CA ALA A 37 -18.26 -5.05 1.99
C ALA A 37 -17.27 -4.76 3.12
N VAL A 38 -17.54 -3.75 3.96
CA VAL A 38 -16.69 -3.41 5.13
C VAL A 38 -16.63 -4.56 6.14
N SER A 39 -17.76 -5.20 6.42
CA SER A 39 -17.80 -6.39 7.28
C SER A 39 -16.93 -7.53 6.73
N ASN A 40 -17.00 -7.77 5.41
CA ASN A 40 -16.17 -8.77 4.75
C ASN A 40 -14.68 -8.41 4.82
N LEU A 41 -14.30 -7.16 4.58
CA LEU A 41 -12.92 -6.67 4.72
C LEU A 41 -12.40 -6.88 6.16
N GLY A 42 -13.20 -6.52 7.18
CA GLY A 42 -12.86 -6.75 8.57
C GLY A 42 -12.68 -8.24 8.89
N ARG A 43 -13.56 -9.11 8.38
CA ARG A 43 -13.45 -10.57 8.52
C ARG A 43 -12.17 -11.12 7.87
N LEU A 44 -11.84 -10.66 6.65
CA LEU A 44 -10.64 -11.09 5.93
C LEU A 44 -9.37 -10.64 6.65
N SER A 45 -9.31 -9.39 7.11
CA SER A 45 -8.20 -8.86 7.90
C SER A 45 -7.96 -9.67 9.18
N LYS A 46 -9.03 -9.87 9.97
CA LYS A 46 -8.98 -10.61 11.24
C LYS A 46 -8.57 -12.06 11.06
N ASN A 47 -9.14 -12.75 10.07
CA ASN A 47 -8.91 -14.19 9.87
C ASN A 47 -7.65 -14.51 9.06
N GLY A 48 -7.13 -13.54 8.31
CA GLY A 48 -5.90 -13.64 7.53
C GLY A 48 -4.70 -13.17 8.35
N PHE A 49 -4.23 -11.96 8.06
CA PHE A 49 -2.99 -11.40 8.59
C PHE A 49 -2.97 -11.37 10.13
N GLU A 50 -4.02 -10.85 10.77
CA GLU A 50 -4.03 -10.70 12.22
C GLU A 50 -3.93 -12.06 12.94
N LYS A 51 -4.72 -13.04 12.47
CA LYS A 51 -4.67 -14.42 12.99
C LYS A 51 -3.31 -15.06 12.74
N LEU A 52 -2.72 -14.88 11.57
CA LEU A 52 -1.41 -15.43 11.23
C LEU A 52 -0.32 -14.87 12.16
N MET A 53 -0.27 -13.56 12.36
CA MET A 53 0.70 -12.90 13.24
C MET A 53 0.54 -13.37 14.68
N LYS A 54 -0.69 -13.36 15.22
CA LYS A 54 -0.97 -13.75 16.61
C LYS A 54 -0.72 -15.23 16.88
N LYS A 55 -1.18 -16.12 15.99
CA LYS A 55 -1.03 -17.58 16.15
C LYS A 55 0.44 -17.99 16.23
N ASN A 56 1.27 -17.38 15.38
CA ASN A 56 2.68 -17.72 15.28
C ASN A 56 3.58 -16.83 16.16
N LYS A 57 3.00 -15.90 16.93
CA LYS A 57 3.72 -14.96 17.81
C LYS A 57 4.83 -14.19 17.05
N LEU A 58 4.49 -13.66 15.87
CA LEU A 58 5.43 -12.96 15.00
C LEU A 58 5.49 -11.47 15.34
N ASP A 59 6.69 -10.90 15.32
CA ASP A 59 6.92 -9.47 15.45
C ASP A 59 6.69 -8.71 14.13
N ALA A 60 7.00 -9.35 13.00
CA ALA A 60 6.80 -8.81 11.66
C ALA A 60 6.57 -9.90 10.60
N LEU A 61 5.91 -9.54 9.51
CA LEU A 61 5.89 -10.26 8.24
C LEU A 61 6.83 -9.54 7.26
N VAL A 62 7.49 -10.29 6.38
CA VAL A 62 8.38 -9.74 5.34
C VAL A 62 7.94 -10.19 3.96
N THR A 63 7.86 -9.27 3.00
CA THR A 63 7.62 -9.58 1.57
C THR A 63 8.55 -8.78 0.67
N ALA A 64 8.77 -9.26 -0.56
CA ALA A 64 9.38 -8.44 -1.60
C ALA A 64 8.40 -7.32 -2.02
N GLY A 65 8.93 -6.12 -2.26
CA GLY A 65 8.18 -4.95 -2.68
C GLY A 65 6.92 -4.69 -1.84
N GLU A 66 5.88 -4.23 -2.51
CA GLU A 66 4.59 -3.82 -1.95
C GLU A 66 3.54 -4.94 -1.94
N ILE A 67 3.93 -6.21 -2.14
CA ILE A 67 3.02 -7.36 -2.30
C ILE A 67 1.94 -7.42 -1.19
N VAL A 68 2.30 -7.07 0.05
CA VAL A 68 1.39 -7.13 1.20
C VAL A 68 0.60 -5.84 1.46
N SER A 69 0.79 -4.79 0.65
CA SER A 69 0.23 -3.45 0.88
C SER A 69 -1.30 -3.45 1.04
N SER A 70 -2.03 -4.16 0.18
CA SER A 70 -3.50 -4.25 0.25
C SER A 70 -3.98 -4.93 1.52
N VAL A 71 -3.26 -5.94 2.01
CA VAL A 71 -3.56 -6.65 3.26
C VAL A 71 -3.36 -5.73 4.46
N LEU A 72 -2.23 -5.01 4.50
CA LEU A 72 -1.93 -4.06 5.58
C LEU A 72 -2.93 -2.89 5.56
N ALA A 73 -3.18 -2.30 4.39
CA ALA A 73 -4.10 -1.18 4.22
C ALA A 73 -5.53 -1.55 4.62
N THR A 74 -6.01 -2.73 4.21
CA THR A 74 -7.35 -3.22 4.57
C THR A 74 -7.53 -3.33 6.09
N GLY A 75 -6.50 -3.78 6.81
CA GLY A 75 -6.53 -3.90 8.27
C GLY A 75 -6.14 -2.63 9.03
N GLY A 76 -5.66 -1.59 8.33
CA GLY A 76 -5.05 -0.41 8.93
C GLY A 76 -3.84 -0.77 9.79
N PHE A 77 -3.01 -1.69 9.30
CA PHE A 77 -1.78 -2.16 9.92
C PHE A 77 -0.56 -1.40 9.38
N PRO A 78 0.47 -1.16 10.21
CA PRO A 78 1.68 -0.48 9.76
C PRO A 78 2.53 -1.37 8.85
N GLY A 79 3.16 -0.74 7.87
CA GLY A 79 4.18 -1.34 7.01
C GLY A 79 5.28 -0.34 6.69
N ILE A 80 6.52 -0.82 6.55
CA ILE A 80 7.69 -0.02 6.18
C ILE A 80 8.48 -0.74 5.09
N ILE A 81 8.83 -0.03 4.00
CA ILE A 81 9.63 -0.56 2.91
C ILE A 81 11.02 0.05 2.96
N VAL A 82 12.06 -0.79 2.87
CA VAL A 82 13.46 -0.36 2.79
C VAL A 82 14.15 -0.98 1.56
N PRO A 83 15.14 -0.30 0.97
CA PRO A 83 15.87 -0.81 -0.20
C PRO A 83 16.57 -2.15 0.10
N ALA A 84 16.42 -3.11 -0.80
CA ALA A 84 16.87 -4.48 -0.63
C ALA A 84 17.61 -5.07 -1.84
N GLY A 85 17.65 -4.34 -2.96
CA GLY A 85 18.47 -4.74 -4.10
C GLY A 85 18.16 -3.94 -5.35
N TYR A 86 18.66 -4.45 -6.47
CA TYR A 86 18.40 -3.94 -7.79
C TYR A 86 18.25 -5.12 -8.76
N GLU A 87 17.32 -5.01 -9.69
CA GLU A 87 17.16 -5.91 -10.83
C GLU A 87 17.21 -5.05 -12.10
N ASP A 88 18.17 -5.31 -12.98
CA ASP A 88 18.43 -4.51 -14.19
C ASP A 88 18.53 -2.99 -13.94
N GLY A 89 19.12 -2.61 -12.80
CA GLY A 89 19.28 -1.21 -12.39
C GLY A 89 18.01 -0.59 -11.77
N VAL A 90 16.90 -1.31 -11.69
CA VAL A 90 15.66 -0.90 -11.03
C VAL A 90 15.72 -1.27 -9.55
N PRO A 91 15.49 -0.32 -8.62
CA PRO A 91 15.54 -0.61 -7.19
C PRO A 91 14.39 -1.53 -6.75
N ILE A 92 14.72 -2.52 -5.93
CA ILE A 92 13.76 -3.41 -5.26
C ILE A 92 13.83 -3.15 -3.75
N GLY A 93 12.66 -3.09 -3.11
CA GLY A 93 12.54 -3.00 -1.66
C GLY A 93 12.06 -4.32 -1.02
N ILE A 94 12.22 -4.43 0.30
CA ILE A 94 11.47 -5.38 1.12
C ILE A 94 10.53 -4.61 2.05
N CYS A 95 9.33 -5.13 2.24
CA CYS A 95 8.33 -4.59 3.16
C CYS A 95 8.31 -5.40 4.45
N PHE A 96 8.40 -4.71 5.59
CA PHE A 96 8.11 -5.25 6.90
C PHE A 96 6.72 -4.77 7.35
N GLY A 97 5.80 -5.71 7.63
CA GLY A 97 4.45 -5.43 8.11
C GLY A 97 4.24 -5.93 9.54
N GLY A 98 3.51 -5.17 10.36
CA GLY A 98 3.26 -5.49 11.77
C GLY A 98 1.80 -5.34 12.16
N LEU A 99 1.43 -5.77 13.38
CA LEU A 99 0.11 -5.47 13.93
C LEU A 99 0.00 -3.98 14.30
N ARG A 100 -1.23 -3.50 14.55
CA ARG A 100 -1.48 -2.13 15.01
C ARG A 100 -0.65 -1.83 16.27
N GLY A 101 0.08 -0.71 16.26
CA GLY A 101 0.97 -0.32 17.37
C GLY A 101 2.39 -0.88 17.27
N ALA A 102 2.71 -1.66 16.23
CA ALA A 102 4.04 -2.23 16.02
C ALA A 102 5.04 -1.25 15.38
N GLU A 103 4.66 0.00 15.11
CA GLU A 103 5.50 1.00 14.44
C GLU A 103 6.90 1.13 15.08
N PRO A 104 7.08 1.20 16.42
CA PRO A 104 8.41 1.26 17.01
C PRO A 104 9.26 0.02 16.70
N LYS A 105 8.65 -1.18 16.79
CA LYS A 105 9.32 -2.45 16.49
C LYS A 105 9.70 -2.56 15.02
N LEU A 106 8.82 -2.10 14.12
CA LEU A 106 9.10 -2.09 12.68
C LEU A 106 10.25 -1.15 12.33
N ILE A 107 10.35 0.02 12.98
CA ILE A 107 11.48 0.93 12.82
C ILE A 107 12.79 0.26 13.28
N GLU A 108 12.79 -0.43 14.42
CA GLU A 108 13.96 -1.17 14.90
C GLU A 108 14.42 -2.23 13.87
N ILE A 109 13.48 -3.04 13.38
CA ILE A 109 13.76 -4.10 12.39
C ILE A 109 14.29 -3.51 11.08
N ALA A 110 13.59 -2.51 10.54
CA ALA A 110 13.94 -1.86 9.29
C ALA A 110 15.31 -1.17 9.38
N TYR A 111 15.58 -0.46 10.49
CA TYR A 111 16.86 0.19 10.73
C TYR A 111 18.00 -0.83 10.84
N ALA A 112 17.80 -1.92 11.59
CA ALA A 112 18.80 -2.98 11.69
C ALA A 112 19.13 -3.59 10.31
N PHE A 113 18.11 -3.85 9.48
CA PHE A 113 18.29 -4.32 8.11
C PHE A 113 19.03 -3.29 7.24
N GLU A 114 18.62 -2.03 7.26
CA GLU A 114 19.24 -0.96 6.48
C GLU A 114 20.72 -0.79 6.87
N GLN A 115 21.03 -0.75 8.17
CA GLN A 115 22.40 -0.55 8.64
C GLN A 115 23.31 -1.74 8.37
N ALA A 116 22.79 -2.97 8.44
CA ALA A 116 23.55 -4.17 8.15
C ALA A 116 23.88 -4.31 6.65
N THR A 117 23.03 -3.76 5.78
CA THR A 117 23.11 -4.03 4.34
C THR A 117 23.57 -2.84 3.51
N LYS A 118 23.18 -1.61 3.87
CA LYS A 118 23.52 -0.35 3.18
C LYS A 118 23.33 -0.40 1.66
N ILE A 119 22.30 -1.12 1.20
CA ILE A 119 22.10 -1.45 -0.22
C ILE A 119 21.79 -0.23 -1.10
N ARG A 120 21.18 0.81 -0.52
CA ARG A 120 20.69 1.97 -1.28
C ARG A 120 21.84 2.73 -1.96
N ASN A 121 21.80 2.77 -3.29
CA ASN A 121 22.62 3.64 -4.13
C ASN A 121 21.79 4.82 -4.68
N PRO A 122 22.31 6.05 -4.65
CA PRO A 122 21.72 7.16 -5.40
C PRO A 122 21.66 6.84 -6.91
N PRO A 123 20.60 7.24 -7.62
CA PRO A 123 20.56 7.09 -9.07
C PRO A 123 21.63 7.98 -9.74
N PRO A 124 22.15 7.60 -10.92
CA PRO A 124 23.05 8.46 -11.68
C PRO A 124 22.34 9.77 -12.06
N LEU A 125 23.04 10.88 -11.90
CA LEU A 125 22.57 12.19 -12.32
C LEU A 125 22.95 12.38 -13.80
N ASN A 126 21.99 12.17 -14.69
CA ASN A 126 22.13 12.53 -16.10
C ASN A 126 21.53 13.93 -16.27
N PHE A 127 22.38 14.96 -16.31
CA PHE A 127 22.01 16.33 -16.71
C PHE A 127 22.42 16.58 -18.17
#